data_AF-A0A9E3C6A1-F1
#
_entry.id   AF-A0A9E3C6A1-F1
#
_cell.length_a   1.000
_cell.length_b   1.000
_cell.length_c   1.000
_cell.angle_alpha   90.00
_cell.angle_beta   90.00
_cell.angle_gamma   90.00
#
_symmetry.space_group_name_H-M   'P 1'
#
loop_
_entity.id
_entity.type
_entity.pdbx_description
1 polymer ?
#
loop_
_entity_poly.entity_id
_entity_poly.type
_entity_poly.pdbx_seq_one_letter_code
_entity_poly.pdbx_strand_id
1 'polypeptide(L)'
;MGALIGGVGWAPRPTVSRFKSRQVWTMVVVAVVVHAALAAVGLGLYLVAGGVREAFDFVSTITVLHGTQFVAGDFLQRLALGFGIENLACGILALFPIPPLELGVALWSTLPKTPSSRRLAYRLLEEHWGILVVLVLLVLPLAGEFPLLLKLVGSIGDRILGAL
;
A
#
# COMPACT_ATOMS: atom_id res chain seq x y z
N MET A 1 19.57 3.65 6.64
CA MET A 1 20.12 2.81 7.72
C MET A 1 19.14 1.75 8.26
N GLY A 2 17.82 1.98 8.29
CA GLY A 2 16.84 0.97 8.79
C GLY A 2 16.67 -0.31 7.93
N ALA A 3 16.89 -0.23 6.62
CA ALA A 3 16.79 -1.38 5.72
C ALA A 3 17.89 -2.45 5.92
N LEU A 4 18.96 -2.12 6.64
CA LEU A 4 20.08 -3.02 6.96
C LEU A 4 19.87 -3.82 8.25
N ILE A 5 19.00 -3.37 9.17
CA ILE A 5 18.81 -3.99 10.49
C ILE A 5 17.61 -4.94 10.50
N GLY A 6 16.60 -4.69 9.65
CA GLY A 6 15.37 -5.50 9.68
C GLY A 6 15.49 -6.89 9.05
N GLY A 7 16.34 -7.09 8.03
CA GLY A 7 16.37 -8.37 7.29
C GLY A 7 15.05 -8.77 6.60
N VAL A 8 13.97 -7.99 6.76
CA VAL A 8 12.60 -8.32 6.31
C VAL A 8 12.43 -8.16 4.78
N GLY A 9 13.39 -7.56 4.07
CA GLY A 9 13.30 -7.27 2.63
C GLY A 9 14.17 -8.12 1.70
N TRP A 10 15.04 -9.01 2.23
CA TRP A 10 16.07 -9.74 1.45
C TRP A 10 15.92 -11.26 1.49
N ALA A 11 14.77 -11.77 1.94
CA ALA A 11 14.50 -13.19 1.84
C ALA A 11 14.57 -13.62 0.35
N PRO A 12 15.17 -14.78 0.02
CA PRO A 12 15.15 -15.32 -1.33
C PRO A 12 13.72 -15.29 -1.85
N ARG A 13 13.50 -14.58 -2.96
CA ARG A 13 12.16 -14.48 -3.52
C ARG A 13 11.69 -15.91 -3.79
N PRO A 14 10.60 -16.34 -3.15
CA PRO A 14 10.11 -17.70 -3.29
C PRO A 14 9.88 -17.98 -4.78
N THR A 15 10.53 -19.02 -5.28
CA THR A 15 10.34 -19.48 -6.66
C THR A 15 8.86 -19.78 -6.88
N VAL A 16 8.32 -19.33 -8.02
CA VAL A 16 6.88 -19.39 -8.38
C VAL A 16 6.32 -20.82 -8.32
N SER A 17 7.17 -21.84 -8.19
CA SER A 17 6.77 -23.25 -8.09
C SER A 17 6.31 -23.70 -6.69
N ARG A 18 6.51 -22.93 -5.60
CA ARG A 18 6.32 -23.46 -4.22
C ARG A 18 5.06 -23.04 -3.48
N PHE A 19 4.38 -21.95 -3.87
CA PHE A 19 3.20 -21.55 -3.11
C PHE A 19 1.96 -22.28 -3.58
N LYS A 20 1.29 -22.93 -2.63
CA LYS A 20 -0.09 -23.35 -2.82
C LYS A 20 -0.93 -22.08 -2.95
N SER A 21 -1.88 -22.04 -3.90
CA SER A 21 -2.78 -20.89 -4.12
C SER A 21 -3.32 -20.29 -2.81
N ARG A 22 -3.70 -21.15 -1.85
CA ARG A 22 -4.15 -20.75 -0.51
C ARG A 22 -3.14 -19.89 0.27
N GLN A 23 -1.85 -20.18 0.19
CA GLN A 23 -0.81 -19.42 0.90
C GLN A 23 -0.66 -18.00 0.35
N VAL A 24 -0.81 -17.81 -0.96
CA VAL A 24 -0.67 -16.47 -1.55
C VAL A 24 -1.85 -15.59 -1.18
N TRP A 25 -3.06 -16.14 -1.21
CA TRP A 25 -4.26 -15.42 -0.74
C TRP A 25 -4.23 -15.09 0.75
N THR A 26 -3.67 -15.97 1.59
CA THR A 26 -3.47 -15.64 3.01
C THR A 26 -2.54 -14.46 3.21
N MET A 27 -1.53 -14.26 2.36
CA MET A 27 -0.63 -13.10 2.47
C MET A 27 -1.36 -11.80 2.16
N VAL A 28 -2.25 -11.79 1.15
CA VAL A 28 -3.10 -10.61 0.85
C VAL A 28 -3.97 -10.28 2.05
N VAL A 29 -4.67 -11.27 2.61
CA VAL A 29 -5.55 -11.07 3.76
C VAL A 29 -4.76 -10.55 4.96
N VAL A 30 -3.61 -11.15 5.26
CA VAL A 30 -2.75 -10.71 6.37
C VAL A 30 -2.28 -9.28 6.16
N ALA A 31 -1.80 -8.92 4.96
CA ALA A 31 -1.35 -7.57 4.67
C ALA A 31 -2.47 -6.55 4.89
N VAL A 32 -3.66 -6.79 4.34
CA VAL A 32 -4.82 -5.90 4.48
C VAL A 32 -5.25 -5.79 5.94
N VAL A 33 -5.36 -6.91 6.67
CA VAL A 33 -5.81 -6.91 8.07
C VAL A 33 -4.80 -6.21 8.97
N VAL A 34 -3.49 -6.48 8.81
CA VAL A 34 -2.44 -5.85 9.60
C VAL A 34 -2.43 -4.34 9.37
N HIS A 35 -2.45 -3.90 8.11
CA HIS A 35 -2.47 -2.48 7.79
C HIS A 35 -3.76 -1.79 8.25
N ALA A 36 -4.92 -2.43 8.13
CA ALA A 36 -6.17 -1.88 8.67
C ALA A 36 -6.14 -1.74 10.20
N ALA A 37 -5.60 -2.75 10.90
CA ALA A 37 -5.46 -2.70 12.36
C ALA A 37 -4.50 -1.59 12.79
N LEU A 38 -3.35 -1.46 12.14
CA LEU A 38 -2.38 -0.40 12.42
C LEU A 38 -2.94 0.99 12.07
N ALA A 39 -3.70 1.10 10.98
CA ALA A 39 -4.41 2.33 10.62
C ALA A 39 -5.39 2.74 11.73
N ALA A 40 -6.22 1.81 12.19
CA ALA A 40 -7.17 2.04 13.29
C ALA A 40 -6.46 2.45 14.59
N VAL A 41 -5.32 1.84 14.92
CA VAL A 41 -4.50 2.22 16.08
C VAL A 41 -3.97 3.64 15.92
N GLY A 42 -3.40 4.01 14.77
CA GLY A 42 -2.88 5.36 14.52
C GLY A 42 -3.97 6.43 14.60
N LEU A 43 -5.10 6.20 13.94
CA LEU A 43 -6.25 7.12 13.97
C LEU A 43 -6.87 7.21 15.38
N GLY A 44 -6.96 6.09 16.09
CA GLY A 44 -7.43 6.06 17.48
C GLY A 44 -6.51 6.84 18.42
N LEU A 45 -5.20 6.67 18.29
CA LEU A 45 -4.21 7.43 19.07
C LEU A 45 -4.29 8.93 18.77
N TYR A 46 -4.52 9.32 17.52
CA TYR A 46 -4.73 10.72 17.15
C TYR A 46 -5.94 11.32 17.89
N LEU A 47 -7.08 10.61 17.93
CA LEU A 47 -8.27 11.06 18.64
C LEU A 47 -8.07 11.12 20.17
N VAL A 48 -7.42 10.10 20.76
CA VAL A 48 -7.12 10.08 22.20
C VAL A 48 -6.15 11.20 22.60
N ALA A 49 -5.23 11.57 21.71
CA ALA A 49 -4.31 12.68 21.91
C ALA A 49 -4.98 14.06 21.77
N GLY A 50 -6.30 14.14 21.55
CA GLY A 50 -7.05 15.39 21.42
C GLY A 50 -7.18 15.90 19.98
N GLY A 51 -6.89 15.07 18.98
CA GLY A 51 -7.14 15.38 17.58
C GLY A 51 -8.64 15.48 17.27
N VAL A 52 -9.00 16.36 16.34
CA VAL A 52 -10.38 16.54 15.88
C VAL A 52 -10.67 15.64 14.67
N ARG A 53 -11.87 15.03 14.64
CA ARG A 53 -12.32 14.17 13.53
C ARG A 53 -12.46 14.92 12.21
N GLU A 54 -12.84 16.20 12.28
CA GLU A 54 -12.96 17.10 11.12
C GLU A 54 -11.65 17.17 10.32
N ALA A 55 -10.49 16.93 10.94
CA ALA A 55 -9.23 16.85 10.22
C ALA A 55 -9.20 15.71 9.18
N PHE A 56 -9.99 14.65 9.35
CA PHE A 56 -10.07 13.55 8.38
C PHE A 56 -10.69 13.98 7.05
N ASP A 57 -11.55 15.01 7.05
CA ASP A 57 -12.14 15.56 5.83
C ASP A 57 -11.13 16.38 5.00
N PHE A 58 -10.07 16.87 5.64
CA PHE A 58 -9.06 17.74 5.02
C PHE A 58 -7.70 17.06 4.81
N VAL A 59 -7.50 15.86 5.38
CA VAL A 59 -6.24 15.14 5.28
C VAL A 59 -6.41 13.96 4.32
N SER A 60 -5.74 14.07 3.17
CA SER A 60 -5.64 12.97 2.19
C SER A 60 -4.38 12.13 2.44
N THR A 61 -4.42 10.86 2.01
CA THR A 61 -3.24 9.99 1.99
C THR A 61 -2.08 10.62 1.21
N ILE A 62 -2.38 11.35 0.14
CA ILE A 62 -1.42 12.07 -0.68
C ILE A 62 -0.75 13.20 0.13
N THR A 63 -1.52 13.97 0.90
CA THR A 63 -0.98 15.09 1.69
C THR A 63 -0.08 14.65 2.84
N VAL A 64 -0.34 13.48 3.44
CA VAL A 64 0.52 12.90 4.49
C VAL A 64 1.84 12.42 3.93
N LEU A 65 1.82 11.75 2.77
CA LEU A 65 3.02 11.27 2.09
C LEU A 65 3.96 12.40 1.65
N HIS A 66 3.44 13.60 1.38
CA HIS A 66 4.23 14.78 0.99
C HIS A 66 4.57 15.72 2.16
N GLY A 67 4.19 15.36 3.40
CA GLY A 67 4.34 16.20 4.58
C GLY A 67 3.16 17.15 4.77
N THR A 68 2.32 16.87 5.77
CA THR A 68 1.21 17.75 6.12
C THR A 68 1.68 18.98 6.87
N GLN A 69 1.47 20.14 6.29
CA GLN A 69 1.47 21.44 6.99
C GLN A 69 0.12 21.78 7.64
N PHE A 70 -0.92 20.99 7.37
CA PHE A 70 -2.33 21.31 7.63
C PHE A 70 -2.85 20.90 9.02
N VAL A 71 -2.06 20.20 9.83
CA VAL A 71 -2.50 19.77 11.16
C VAL A 71 -1.82 20.63 12.21
N ALA A 72 -2.52 21.65 12.70
CA ALA A 72 -2.17 22.31 13.95
C ALA A 72 -2.32 21.27 15.07
N GLY A 73 -1.22 20.89 15.69
CA GLY A 73 -1.21 19.78 16.64
C GLY A 73 0.20 19.46 17.11
N ASP A 74 0.28 18.88 18.31
CA ASP A 74 1.56 18.52 18.91
C ASP A 74 2.22 17.37 18.13
N PHE A 75 3.54 17.18 18.27
CA PHE A 75 4.30 16.21 17.47
C PHE A 75 3.65 14.80 17.46
N LEU A 76 3.15 14.35 18.61
CA LEU A 76 2.51 13.04 18.75
C LEU A 76 1.21 12.92 17.94
N GLN A 77 0.40 13.97 17.86
CA GLN A 77 -0.83 13.96 17.06
C GLN A 77 -0.49 13.82 15.56
N ARG A 78 0.50 14.58 15.08
CA ARG A 78 0.95 14.50 13.68
C ARG A 78 1.54 13.14 13.34
N LEU A 79 2.34 12.58 14.25
CA LEU A 79 2.92 11.25 14.09
C LEU A 79 1.84 10.16 14.06
N ALA A 80 0.89 10.20 15.00
CA ALA A 80 -0.19 9.22 15.08
C ALA A 80 -1.10 9.26 13.84
N LEU A 81 -1.47 10.46 13.40
CA LEU A 81 -2.26 10.66 12.20
C LEU A 81 -1.49 10.18 10.95
N GLY A 82 -0.22 10.57 10.83
CA GLY A 82 0.63 10.16 9.72
C GLY A 82 0.78 8.64 9.64
N PHE A 83 1.05 8.00 10.78
CA PHE A 83 1.14 6.55 10.90
C PHE A 83 -0.17 5.85 10.52
N GLY A 84 -1.31 6.38 10.97
CA GLY A 84 -2.63 5.83 10.65
C GLY A 84 -2.93 5.88 9.15
N ILE A 85 -2.66 7.03 8.54
CA ILE A 85 -2.95 7.27 7.12
C ILE A 85 -1.97 6.53 6.20
N GLU A 86 -0.69 6.42 6.58
CA GLU A 86 0.29 5.61 5.86
C GLU A 86 -0.11 4.13 5.86
N ASN A 87 -0.52 3.59 7.01
CA ASN A 87 -1.00 2.21 7.07
C ASN A 87 -2.29 2.02 6.27
N LEU A 88 -3.20 2.99 6.28
CA LEU A 88 -4.39 2.96 5.42
C LEU A 88 -3.98 2.89 3.93
N ALA A 89 -3.04 3.73 3.50
CA ALA A 89 -2.54 3.75 2.13
C ALA A 89 -1.88 2.41 1.75
N CYS A 90 -1.05 1.84 2.63
CA CYS A 90 -0.43 0.52 2.43
C CYS A 90 -1.46 -0.60 2.32
N GLY A 91 -2.50 -0.58 3.16
CA GLY A 91 -3.61 -1.55 3.09
C GLY A 91 -4.39 -1.45 1.77
N ILE A 92 -4.63 -0.24 1.28
CA ILE A 92 -5.26 -0.01 -0.03
C ILE A 92 -4.33 -0.50 -1.16
N LEU A 93 -3.04 -0.19 -1.10
CA LEU A 93 -2.04 -0.64 -2.09
C LEU A 93 -1.93 -2.16 -2.15
N ALA A 94 -2.04 -2.88 -1.03
CA ALA A 94 -2.05 -4.34 -1.00
C ALA A 94 -3.20 -4.96 -1.82
N LEU A 95 -4.28 -4.20 -2.04
CA LEU A 95 -5.43 -4.59 -2.86
C LEU A 95 -5.29 -4.21 -4.34
N PHE A 96 -4.20 -3.60 -4.78
CA PHE A 96 -4.01 -3.29 -6.20
C PHE A 96 -3.54 -4.53 -6.97
N PRO A 97 -4.18 -4.88 -8.11
CA PRO A 97 -3.86 -6.08 -8.89
C PRO A 97 -2.61 -5.90 -9.77
N ILE A 98 -1.55 -5.29 -9.24
CA ILE A 98 -0.33 -4.93 -9.99
C ILE A 98 0.88 -5.56 -9.29
N PRO A 99 1.63 -6.48 -9.91
CA PRO A 99 2.89 -6.96 -9.35
C PRO A 99 3.87 -5.79 -9.18
N PRO A 100 4.65 -5.68 -8.09
CA PRO A 100 4.88 -6.68 -7.04
C PRO A 100 3.91 -6.64 -5.85
N LEU A 101 2.80 -5.89 -5.90
CA LEU A 101 1.83 -5.80 -4.81
C LEU A 101 1.15 -7.14 -4.55
N GLU A 102 0.67 -7.32 -3.33
CA GLU A 102 0.21 -8.57 -2.73
C GLU A 102 -0.91 -9.20 -3.56
N LEU A 103 -1.94 -8.43 -3.91
CA LEU A 103 -3.01 -8.92 -4.80
C LEU A 103 -2.50 -9.23 -6.20
N GLY A 104 -1.59 -8.40 -6.74
CA GLY A 104 -0.94 -8.67 -8.02
C GLY A 104 -0.23 -10.04 -8.01
N VAL A 105 0.58 -10.30 -7.00
CA VAL A 105 1.28 -11.59 -6.85
C VAL A 105 0.28 -12.75 -6.70
N ALA A 106 -0.80 -12.57 -5.94
CA ALA A 106 -1.86 -13.59 -5.80
C ALA A 106 -2.55 -13.93 -7.12
N LEU A 107 -2.91 -12.92 -7.91
CA LEU A 107 -3.55 -13.13 -9.21
C LEU A 107 -2.59 -13.77 -10.21
N TRP A 108 -1.36 -13.25 -10.32
CA TRP A 108 -0.39 -13.73 -11.31
C TRP A 108 0.19 -15.12 -10.98
N SER A 109 0.20 -15.52 -9.70
CA SER A 109 0.60 -16.87 -9.26
C SER A 109 -0.50 -17.93 -9.44
N THR A 110 -1.76 -17.53 -9.61
CA THR A 110 -2.91 -18.44 -9.77
C THR A 110 -3.34 -18.64 -11.23
N LEU A 111 -2.72 -17.93 -12.17
CA LEU A 111 -3.02 -18.06 -13.60
C LEU A 111 -2.83 -19.49 -14.14
N PRO A 112 -3.60 -19.89 -15.17
CA PRO A 112 -3.48 -21.20 -15.80
C PRO A 112 -2.05 -21.49 -16.22
N LYS A 113 -1.61 -22.75 -16.15
CA LYS A 113 -0.23 -23.17 -16.50
C LYS A 113 0.01 -23.33 -18.01
N THR A 114 -0.64 -22.54 -18.84
CA THR A 114 -0.37 -22.55 -20.29
C THR A 114 1.05 -22.04 -20.58
N PRO A 115 1.68 -22.47 -21.69
CA PRO A 115 3.04 -22.03 -22.02
C PRO A 115 3.18 -20.51 -22.18
N SER A 116 2.15 -19.84 -22.71
CA SER A 116 2.11 -18.39 -22.91
C SER A 116 1.93 -17.62 -21.61
N SER A 117 0.98 -18.04 -20.75
CA SER A 117 0.75 -17.41 -19.46
C SER A 117 1.93 -17.57 -18.50
N ARG A 118 2.65 -18.71 -18.54
CA ARG A 118 3.88 -18.91 -17.77
C ARG A 118 4.98 -17.94 -18.15
N ARG A 119 5.18 -17.68 -19.45
CA ARG A 119 6.16 -16.70 -19.92
C ARG A 119 5.79 -15.29 -19.45
N LEU A 120 4.51 -14.93 -19.52
CA LEU A 120 4.03 -13.62 -19.07
C LEU A 120 4.20 -13.44 -17.55
N ALA A 121 3.81 -14.44 -16.77
CA ALA A 121 3.99 -14.43 -15.31
C ALA A 121 5.46 -14.37 -14.91
N TYR A 122 6.34 -15.10 -15.61
CA TYR A 122 7.79 -15.03 -15.39
C TYR A 122 8.34 -13.62 -15.65
N ARG A 123 7.94 -12.98 -16.76
CA ARG A 123 8.38 -11.61 -17.06
C ARG A 123 7.91 -10.60 -15.99
N LEU A 124 6.65 -10.73 -15.57
CA LEU A 124 6.05 -9.81 -14.60
C LEU A 124 6.58 -10.00 -13.17
N LEU A 125 6.81 -11.25 -12.74
CA LEU A 125 7.22 -11.59 -11.37
C LEU A 125 8.75 -11.70 -11.20
N GLU A 126 9.46 -12.26 -12.17
CA GLU A 126 10.90 -12.56 -12.07
C GLU A 126 11.78 -11.55 -12.81
N GLU A 127 11.38 -11.05 -13.99
CA GLU A 127 12.16 -10.05 -14.76
C GLU A 127 11.90 -8.58 -14.33
N HIS A 128 11.30 -8.36 -13.15
CA HIS A 128 11.05 -7.02 -12.58
C HIS A 128 10.13 -6.09 -13.39
N TRP A 129 9.42 -6.58 -14.42
CA TRP A 129 8.47 -5.76 -15.17
C TRP A 129 7.35 -5.21 -14.29
N GLY A 130 6.93 -5.92 -13.25
CA GLY A 130 5.98 -5.39 -12.28
C GLY A 130 6.48 -4.12 -11.58
N ILE A 131 7.76 -4.11 -11.19
CA ILE A 131 8.38 -2.91 -10.59
C ILE A 131 8.40 -1.78 -11.61
N LEU A 132 8.68 -2.07 -12.89
CA LEU A 132 8.65 -1.07 -13.95
C LEU A 132 7.24 -0.51 -14.15
N VAL A 133 6.19 -1.34 -14.08
CA VAL A 133 4.79 -0.88 -14.14
C VAL A 133 4.47 0.02 -12.95
N VAL A 134 4.85 -0.35 -11.72
CA VAL A 134 4.66 0.50 -10.54
C VAL A 134 5.43 1.81 -10.66
N LEU A 135 6.70 1.74 -11.10
CA LEU A 135 7.52 2.92 -11.32
C LEU A 135 6.92 3.84 -12.37
N VAL A 136 6.44 3.30 -13.50
CA VAL A 136 5.75 4.10 -14.51
C VAL A 136 4.49 4.74 -13.92
N LEU A 137 3.69 3.99 -13.15
CA LEU A 137 2.49 4.55 -12.50
C LEU A 137 2.79 5.59 -11.41
N LEU A 138 3.98 5.53 -10.80
CA LEU A 138 4.47 6.52 -9.85
C LEU A 138 5.12 7.73 -10.52
N VAL A 139 5.78 7.53 -11.67
CA VAL A 139 6.62 8.52 -12.36
C VAL A 139 5.90 9.20 -13.50
N LEU A 140 4.74 8.70 -13.95
CA LEU A 140 3.94 9.32 -15.00
C LEU A 140 2.94 10.32 -14.39
N PRO A 141 3.30 11.61 -14.22
CA PRO A 141 2.33 12.64 -13.91
C PRO A 141 1.43 12.79 -15.14
N LEU A 142 0.14 12.49 -15.00
CA LEU A 142 -0.82 12.90 -16.02
C LEU A 142 -0.98 14.42 -15.90
N ALA A 143 -0.46 15.15 -16.89
CA ALA A 143 -0.73 16.58 -17.07
C ALA A 143 -0.43 17.49 -15.86
N GLY A 144 0.63 17.21 -15.09
CA GLY A 144 1.03 18.03 -13.95
C GLY A 144 0.29 17.75 -12.64
N GLU A 145 -0.52 16.68 -12.59
CA GLU A 145 -1.18 16.20 -11.37
C GLU A 145 -0.34 15.14 -10.62
N PHE A 146 -0.83 14.76 -9.42
CA PHE A 146 -0.29 13.64 -8.64
C PHE A 146 -0.24 12.32 -9.44
N PRO A 147 0.74 11.44 -9.15
CA PRO A 147 0.84 10.13 -9.80
C PRO A 147 -0.48 9.35 -9.74
N LEU A 148 -0.83 8.66 -10.83
CA LEU A 148 -2.14 8.01 -10.98
C LEU A 148 -2.43 7.01 -9.85
N LEU A 149 -1.42 6.24 -9.45
CA LEU A 149 -1.56 5.29 -8.34
C LEU A 149 -1.90 6.02 -7.03
N LEU A 150 -1.22 7.13 -6.74
CA LEU A 150 -1.48 7.93 -5.54
C LEU A 150 -2.85 8.61 -5.60
N LYS A 151 -3.30 9.04 -6.77
CA LYS A 151 -4.66 9.60 -6.96
C LYS A 151 -5.75 8.57 -6.65
N LEU A 152 -5.57 7.33 -7.08
CA LEU A 152 -6.51 6.25 -6.78
C LEU A 152 -6.51 5.87 -5.29
N VAL A 153 -5.32 5.75 -4.69
CA VAL A 153 -5.18 5.51 -3.24
C VAL A 153 -5.79 6.66 -2.44
N GLY A 154 -5.57 7.91 -2.87
CA GLY A 154 -6.21 9.13 -2.37
C GLY A 154 -7.73 9.01 -2.39
N SER A 155 -8.31 8.80 -3.57
CA SER A 155 -9.77 8.71 -3.71
C SER A 155 -10.42 7.60 -2.87
N ILE A 156 -9.74 6.47 -2.66
CA ILE A 156 -10.26 5.40 -1.80
C ILE A 156 -10.08 5.77 -0.33
N GLY A 157 -8.91 6.29 0.04
CA GLY A 157 -8.60 6.73 1.40
C GLY A 157 -9.55 7.81 1.89
N ASP A 158 -9.80 8.84 1.08
CA ASP A 158 -10.69 9.95 1.42
C ASP A 158 -12.13 9.47 1.66
N ARG A 159 -12.60 8.49 0.88
CA ARG A 159 -13.92 7.87 1.10
C ARG A 159 -14.00 7.07 2.40
N ILE A 160 -12.91 6.39 2.77
CA ILE A 160 -12.84 5.64 4.03
C ILE A 160 -12.79 6.61 5.21
N LEU A 161 -11.96 7.66 5.11
CA LEU A 161 -11.80 8.67 6.15
C LEU A 161 -13.08 9.47 6.37
N GLY A 162 -13.78 9.87 5.31
CA GLY A 162 -15.07 10.57 5.42
C GLY A 162 -16.23 9.70 5.94
N ALA A 163 -16.01 8.40 6.16
CA ALA A 163 -16.98 7.50 6.77
C ALA A 163 -16.73 7.25 8.28
N LEU A 164 -15.64 7.77 8.85
CA LEU A 164 -15.22 7.59 10.26
C LEU A 164 -15.61 8.77 11.15
#